data_AF-A0A1I6SG32-F1
#
_entry.id   AF-A0A1I6SG32-F1
#
_cell.length_a   1.000
_cell.length_b   1.000
_cell.length_c   1.000
_cell.angle_alpha   90.00
_cell.angle_beta   90.00
_cell.angle_gamma   90.00
#
_symmetry.space_group_name_H-M   'P 1'
#
loop_
_entity.id
_entity.type
_entity.pdbx_description
1 polymer ?
#
loop_
_entity_poly.entity_id
_entity_poly.type
_entity_poly.pdbx_seq_one_letter_code
_entity_poly.pdbx_strand_id
1 'polypeptide(L)' 'MQRLAWHAANLMNVHLKKKVTVKKLLGKEKDVTKAEKEKKFAELTQKLSK' A
#
# COMPACT_ATOMS: atom_id res chain seq x y z
N MET A 1 -12.90 -4.83 4.68
CA MET A 1 -11.66 -4.25 4.10
C MET A 1 -11.88 -3.42 2.83
N GLN A 2 -12.63 -3.88 1.81
CA GLN A 2 -12.81 -3.11 0.56
C GLN A 2 -13.54 -1.77 0.73
N ARG A 3 -14.61 -1.73 1.54
CA ARG A 3 -15.33 -0.47 1.86
C ARG A 3 -14.44 0.55 2.56
N LEU A 4 -13.64 0.11 3.53
CA LEU A 4 -12.70 0.97 4.25
C LEU A 4 -11.62 1.56 3.32
N ALA A 5 -11.06 0.74 2.44
CA ALA A 5 -10.09 1.21 1.46
C ALA A 5 -10.73 2.17 0.43
N TRP A 6 -12.01 2.00 0.10
CA TRP A 6 -12.74 2.95 -0.73
C TRP A 6 -12.91 4.31 -0.05
N HIS A 7 -13.34 4.32 1.22
CA HIS A 7 -13.44 5.57 2.00
C HIS A 7 -12.08 6.25 2.18
N ALA A 8 -11.03 5.49 2.47
CA ALA A 8 -9.67 6.02 2.60
C ALA A 8 -9.17 6.63 1.28
N ALA A 9 -9.38 5.97 0.13
CA ALA A 9 -9.01 6.51 -1.18
C ALA A 9 -9.77 7.81 -1.46
N ASN A 10 -11.08 7.82 -1.18
CA ASN A 10 -11.89 9.00 -1.46
C ASN A 10 -11.48 10.19 -0.57
N LEU A 11 -11.24 9.96 0.71
CA LEU A 11 -10.71 10.98 1.63
C LEU A 11 -9.36 11.51 1.15
N MET A 12 -8.42 10.63 0.78
CA MET A 12 -7.12 11.07 0.25
C MET A 12 -7.24 11.86 -1.05
N ASN A 13 -8.15 11.47 -1.95
CA ASN A 13 -8.35 12.14 -3.23
C ASN A 13 -8.93 13.55 -3.04
N VAL A 14 -9.86 13.72 -2.09
CA VAL A 14 -10.51 14.99 -1.81
C VAL A 14 -9.62 15.90 -0.97
N HIS A 15 -9.06 15.41 0.14
CA HIS A 15 -8.33 16.22 1.11
C HIS A 15 -6.88 16.51 0.68
N LEU A 16 -6.22 15.54 0.04
CA LEU A 16 -4.81 15.66 -0.34
C LEU A 16 -4.64 15.95 -1.84
N LYS A 17 -5.75 16.10 -2.60
CA LYS A 17 -5.77 16.27 -4.08
C LYS A 17 -4.91 15.24 -4.83
N LYS A 18 -4.66 14.08 -4.22
CA LYS A 18 -3.75 13.05 -4.72
C LYS A 18 -4.58 11.95 -5.34
N LYS A 19 -4.39 11.62 -6.62
CA LYS A 19 -5.13 10.51 -7.26
C LYS A 19 -4.63 9.16 -6.72
N VAL A 20 -5.38 8.60 -5.77
CA VAL A 20 -5.16 7.29 -5.16
C VAL A 20 -6.33 6.37 -5.50
N THR A 21 -6.02 5.15 -5.97
CA THR A 21 -7.02 4.13 -6.28
C THR A 21 -7.17 3.18 -5.09
N VAL A 22 -8.35 2.56 -4.96
CA VAL A 22 -8.59 1.52 -3.95
C VAL A 22 -7.65 0.32 -4.15
N LYS A 23 -7.30 0.00 -5.40
CA LYS A 23 -6.34 -1.07 -5.73
C LYS A 23 -4.94 -0.78 -5.19
N LYS A 24 -4.48 0.47 -5.30
CA LYS A 24 -3.20 0.93 -4.74
C LYS A 24 -3.17 0.86 -3.22
N LEU A 25 -4.27 1.24 -2.56
CA LEU A 25 -4.39 1.15 -1.09
C LEU A 25 -4.44 -0.28 -0.59
N LEU A 26 -5.14 -1.15 -1.32
CA LEU A 26 -5.20 -2.58 -0.99
C LEU A 26 -3.93 -3.33 -1.40
N GLY A 27 -2.91 -2.66 -1.94
CA GLY A 27 -1.66 -3.29 -2.38
C GLY A 27 -1.84 -4.29 -3.52
N LYS A 28 -2.98 -4.26 -4.22
CA LYS A 28 -3.33 -5.20 -5.31
C LYS A 28 -2.77 -4.78 -6.67
N GLU A 29 -2.10 -3.63 -6.75
CA GLU A 29 -1.59 -3.06 -7.99
C GLU A 29 -0.18 -3.52 -8.34
N LYS A 30 0.43 -4.37 -7.52
CA LYS A 30 1.74 -4.95 -7.85
C LYS A 30 1.67 -6.47 -7.78
N ASP A 31 1.80 -7.11 -8.93
CA ASP A 31 2.39 -8.44 -9.06
C ASP A 31 3.87 -8.36 -8.64
N VAL A 32 4.10 -8.02 -7.36
CA VAL A 32 5.40 -8.23 -6.74
C VAL A 32 5.50 -9.74 -6.60
N THR A 33 6.41 -10.34 -7.36
CA THR A 33 6.72 -11.76 -7.21
C THR A 33 7.02 -12.04 -5.73
N LYS A 34 6.65 -13.23 -5.23
CA LYS A 34 6.80 -13.58 -3.81
C LYS A 34 8.22 -13.24 -3.28
N ALA A 35 9.22 -13.48 -4.11
CA ALA A 35 10.63 -13.17 -3.84
C ALA A 35 10.92 -11.67 -3.60
N GLU A 36 10.28 -10.77 -4.34
CA GLU A 36 10.45 -9.32 -4.14
C GLU A 36 9.70 -8.80 -2.91
N LYS A 37 8.64 -9.48 -2.47
CA LYS A 37 7.95 -9.16 -1.20
C LYS A 37 8.83 -9.54 -0.01
N GLU A 38 9.46 -10.71 -0.06
CA GLU A 38 10.36 -11.20 1.00
C GLU A 38 11.59 -10.32 1.15
N LYS A 39 12.20 -9.89 0.04
CA LYS A 39 13.31 -8.91 0.07
C LYS A 39 12.92 -7.60 0.75
N LYS A 40 11.79 -7.02 0.36
CA LYS A 40 11.31 -5.76 0.95
C LYS A 40 10.95 -5.92 2.43
N PHE A 41 10.40 -7.06 2.81
CA PHE A 41 10.11 -7.35 4.21
C PHE A 41 11.39 -7.48 5.05
N ALA A 42 12.40 -8.19 4.55
CA ALA A 42 13.70 -8.30 5.22
C ALA A 42 14.38 -6.94 5.39
N GLU A 43 14.37 -6.10 4.35
CA GLU A 43 14.89 -4.73 4.43
C GLU A 43 14.15 -3.85 5.45
N LEU A 44 12.83 -4.01 5.57
CA LEU A 44 12.03 -3.27 6.55
C LEU A 44 12.30 -3.75 7.98
N THR A 45 12.39 -5.06 8.20
CA THR A 45 12.70 -5.64 9.52
C THR A 45 14.10 -5.23 9.99
N GLN A 46 15.09 -5.22 9.10
CA GLN A 46 16.45 -4.80 9.45
C GLN A 46 16.53 -3.31 9.83
N LYS A 47 15.74 -2.45 9.18
CA LYS A 47 15.64 -1.02 9.53
C LYS A 47 14.93 -0.76 10.86
N LEU A 48 14.00 -1.62 11.26
CA LEU A 48 13.29 -1.51 12.53
C LEU A 48 14.10 -2.04 13.72
N SER A 49 15.11 -2.89 13.47
CA SER A 49 15.97 -3.49 14.49
C SER A 49 17.22 -2.66 14.83
N LYS A 50 17.35 -1.44 14.28
CA LYS A 50 18.48 -0.53 14.51
C LYS A 50 18.02 0.71 15.27
#